data_AF-A0A949NRB7-F1
#
_entry.id   AF-A0A949NRB7-F1
#
_cell.length_a   1.000
_cell.length_b   1.000
_cell.length_c   1.000
_cell.angle_alpha   90.00
_cell.angle_beta   90.00
_cell.angle_gamma   90.00
#
_symmetry.space_group_name_H-M   'P 1'
#
loop_
_entity.id
_entity.type
_entity.pdbx_description
1 polymer ?
#
loop_
_entity_poly.entity_id
_entity_poly.type
_entity_poly.pdbx_seq_one_letter_code
_entity_poly.pdbx_strand_id
1 'polypeptide(L)'
;MQRAVSLSLKALVLWALALMLAAAAGCGQVYLDPGPDPAKVRVKLWAKVPEKLKNHPGEWIYWDWSLRLVVPKGAYPMLKPTVTQDFNTIPHTNPLVRDTTFLVPPGKNKYLLEVYGYAIRQRDEHSGPRVLTKLIDFIDLDLAPGSTYVLERRVGGQ
;
A
#
# COMPACT_ATOMS: atom_id res chain seq x y z
N MET A 1 45.43 30.89 24.67
CA MET A 1 45.73 30.52 23.27
C MET A 1 44.64 29.59 22.75
N GLN A 2 43.65 30.11 22.03
CA GLN A 2 42.61 29.32 21.35
C GLN A 2 43.05 29.04 19.92
N ARG A 3 43.31 27.78 19.57
CA ARG A 3 43.49 27.37 18.16
C ARG A 3 42.12 27.18 17.54
N ALA A 4 41.72 28.11 16.67
CA ALA A 4 40.58 27.93 15.79
C ALA A 4 40.91 26.80 14.81
N VAL A 5 40.11 25.73 14.84
CA VAL A 5 40.18 24.63 13.88
C VAL A 5 39.60 25.15 12.56
N SER A 6 40.45 25.42 11.58
CA SER A 6 40.01 25.73 10.22
C SER A 6 39.56 24.45 9.53
N LEU A 7 38.26 24.16 9.59
CA LEU A 7 37.65 23.16 8.73
C LEU A 7 37.80 23.65 7.27
N SER A 8 38.57 22.91 6.47
CA SER A 8 38.75 23.25 5.06
C SER A 8 37.39 23.31 4.35
N LEU A 9 37.21 24.27 3.45
CA LEU A 9 35.99 24.44 2.65
C LEU A 9 35.56 23.13 1.96
N LYS A 10 36.53 22.29 1.58
CA LYS A 10 36.31 20.96 0.98
C LYS A 10 35.62 19.98 1.93
N ALA A 11 35.97 20.01 3.22
CA ALA A 11 35.31 19.18 4.24
C ALA A 11 33.85 19.62 4.42
N LEU A 12 33.59 20.93 4.45
CA LEU A 12 32.23 21.46 4.58
C LEU A 12 31.33 21.07 3.39
N VAL A 13 31.88 21.11 2.17
CA VAL A 13 31.16 20.72 0.95
C VAL A 13 30.87 19.21 0.91
N LEU A 14 31.80 18.36 1.36
CA LEU A 14 31.58 16.92 1.47
C LEU A 14 30.50 16.55 2.49
N TRP A 15 30.49 17.23 3.64
CA TRP A 15 29.44 17.05 4.66
C TRP A 15 28.06 17.52 4.17
N ALA A 16 28.00 18.66 3.46
CA ALA A 16 26.76 19.15 2.87
C ALA A 16 26.20 18.20 1.80
N LEU A 17 27.07 17.61 0.98
CA LEU A 17 26.67 16.64 -0.04
C LEU A 17 26.17 15.32 0.57
N ALA A 18 26.79 14.85 1.65
CA ALA A 18 26.35 13.66 2.38
C ALA A 18 24.98 13.87 3.06
N LEU A 19 24.73 15.05 3.62
CA LEU A 19 23.43 15.40 4.20
C LEU A 19 22.33 15.55 3.15
N MET A 20 22.64 16.08 1.95
CA MET A 20 21.70 16.13 0.83
C MET A 20 21.35 14.74 0.28
N LEU A 21 22.31 13.82 0.21
CA LEU A 21 22.06 12.43 -0.23
C LEU A 21 21.21 11.65 0.78
N ALA A 22 21.36 11.92 2.09
CA ALA A 22 20.52 11.32 3.12
C ALA A 22 19.06 11.85 3.09
N ALA A 23 18.85 13.12 2.69
CA ALA A 23 17.52 13.71 2.56
C ALA A 23 16.74 13.21 1.32
N ALA A 24 17.42 12.70 0.30
CA ALA A 24 16.80 12.17 -0.91
C ALA A 24 16.13 10.79 -0.74
N ALA A 25 16.34 10.10 0.40
CA ALA A 25 15.78 8.77 0.66
C ALA A 25 14.38 8.80 1.31
N GLY A 26 13.81 9.98 1.58
CA GLY A 26 12.64 10.14 2.47
C GLY A 26 11.24 10.09 1.84
N CYS A 27 11.08 9.93 0.53
CA CYS A 27 9.77 10.01 -0.14
C CYS A 27 9.28 8.67 -0.72
N GLY A 28 9.69 7.54 -0.13
CA GLY A 28 9.25 6.20 -0.55
C GLY A 28 8.17 5.62 0.35
N GLN A 29 7.28 4.81 -0.21
CA GLN A 29 6.35 4.00 0.57
C GLN A 29 7.14 3.01 1.43
N VAL A 30 7.00 3.12 2.75
CA VAL A 30 7.70 2.24 3.71
C VAL A 30 6.96 0.92 3.81
N TYR A 31 7.64 -0.16 3.44
CA TYR A 31 7.14 -1.52 3.55
C TYR A 31 7.68 -2.22 4.79
N LEU A 32 6.92 -3.17 5.31
CA LEU A 32 7.43 -4.10 6.33
C LEU A 32 8.58 -4.95 5.76
N ASP A 33 9.66 -5.10 6.52
CA ASP A 33 10.66 -6.14 6.27
C ASP A 33 10.10 -7.52 6.71
N PRO A 34 9.93 -8.49 5.80
CA PRO A 34 9.37 -9.80 6.15
C PRO A 34 10.37 -10.73 6.86
N GLY A 35 11.63 -10.32 7.02
CA GLY A 35 12.69 -11.12 7.65
C GLY A 35 13.34 -12.15 6.70
N PRO A 36 14.24 -13.00 7.22
CA PRO A 36 14.92 -14.02 6.43
C PRO A 36 13.94 -15.12 5.99
N ASP A 37 14.09 -15.58 4.74
CA ASP A 37 13.25 -16.62 4.10
C ASP A 37 11.72 -16.35 4.15
N PRO A 38 11.27 -15.28 3.48
CA PRO A 38 9.88 -14.84 3.57
C PRO A 38 8.90 -15.84 2.92
N ALA A 39 7.76 -16.04 3.56
CA ALA A 39 6.60 -16.64 2.92
C ALA A 39 5.97 -15.67 1.91
N LYS A 40 5.04 -16.16 1.09
CA LYS A 40 4.38 -15.39 0.03
C LYS A 40 2.87 -15.47 0.14
N VAL A 41 2.20 -14.35 -0.09
CA VAL A 41 0.75 -14.30 -0.31
C VAL A 41 0.50 -13.75 -1.70
N ARG A 42 -0.04 -14.57 -2.60
CA ARG A 42 -0.49 -14.16 -3.93
C ARG A 42 -1.95 -13.76 -3.89
N VAL A 43 -2.22 -12.47 -3.99
CA VAL A 43 -3.58 -11.92 -4.03
C VAL A 43 -4.06 -11.87 -5.48
N LYS A 44 -5.14 -12.59 -5.77
CA LYS A 44 -5.91 -12.47 -7.01
C LYS A 44 -7.22 -11.76 -6.71
N LEU A 45 -7.29 -10.49 -7.06
CA LEU A 45 -8.43 -9.62 -6.78
C LEU A 45 -9.16 -9.28 -8.08
N TRP A 46 -10.48 -9.43 -8.04
CA TRP A 46 -11.38 -8.82 -9.01
C TRP A 46 -12.40 -7.98 -8.25
N ALA A 47 -12.45 -6.67 -8.49
CA ALA A 47 -13.35 -5.76 -7.81
C ALA A 47 -14.06 -4.86 -8.81
N LYS A 48 -15.38 -4.72 -8.68
CA LYS A 48 -16.18 -3.87 -9.56
C LYS A 48 -17.14 -3.03 -8.73
N VAL A 49 -17.28 -1.75 -9.06
CA VAL A 49 -18.39 -0.92 -8.57
C VAL A 49 -19.62 -1.24 -9.41
N PRO A 50 -20.73 -1.72 -8.81
CA PRO A 50 -22.01 -1.93 -9.50
C PRO A 50 -22.55 -0.63 -10.10
N GLU A 51 -23.14 -0.70 -11.31
CA GLU A 51 -23.74 0.47 -11.98
C GLU A 51 -24.81 1.16 -11.13
N LYS A 52 -25.61 0.39 -10.39
CA LYS A 52 -26.67 0.92 -9.49
C LYS A 52 -26.17 1.85 -8.37
N LEU A 53 -24.87 1.83 -8.07
CA LEU A 53 -24.26 2.68 -7.04
C LEU A 53 -23.66 3.97 -7.61
N LYS A 54 -23.60 4.06 -8.94
CA LYS A 54 -23.13 5.26 -9.64
C LYS A 54 -24.25 6.29 -9.74
N ASN A 55 -23.88 7.56 -9.76
CA ASN A 55 -24.82 8.67 -9.96
C ASN A 55 -25.26 8.78 -11.43
N HIS A 56 -24.37 8.47 -12.36
CA HIS A 56 -24.65 8.50 -13.79
C HIS A 56 -23.78 7.48 -14.54
N PRO A 57 -24.19 7.07 -15.75
CA PRO A 57 -23.34 6.27 -16.63
C PRO A 57 -21.97 6.95 -16.85
N GLY A 58 -20.90 6.16 -16.85
CA GLY A 58 -19.55 6.66 -17.08
C GLY A 58 -18.92 7.45 -15.91
N GLU A 59 -19.56 7.51 -14.73
CA GLU A 59 -18.96 8.12 -13.53
C GLU A 59 -17.56 7.53 -13.26
N TRP A 60 -16.59 8.39 -13.00
CA TRP A 60 -15.21 7.99 -12.74
C TRP A 60 -15.10 7.28 -11.40
N ILE A 61 -14.53 6.08 -11.47
CA ILE A 61 -14.27 5.24 -10.30
C ILE A 61 -12.78 5.24 -10.00
N TYR A 62 -12.49 5.39 -8.72
CA TYR A 62 -11.17 5.32 -8.13
C TYR A 62 -11.10 4.11 -7.22
N TRP A 63 -9.92 3.52 -7.12
CA TRP A 63 -9.67 2.41 -6.21
C TRP A 63 -8.47 2.64 -5.31
N ASP A 64 -8.66 2.28 -4.04
CA ASP A 64 -7.57 2.04 -3.11
C ASP A 64 -7.60 0.56 -2.72
N TRP A 65 -6.44 -0.07 -2.57
CA TRP A 65 -6.35 -1.43 -2.05
C TRP A 65 -5.00 -1.68 -1.39
N SER A 66 -4.96 -2.58 -0.42
CA SER A 66 -3.70 -2.95 0.24
C SER A 66 -3.81 -4.31 0.93
N LEU A 67 -2.67 -4.99 1.09
CA LEU A 67 -2.51 -6.10 2.02
C LEU A 67 -1.56 -5.67 3.13
N ARG A 68 -2.01 -5.76 4.38
CA ARG A 68 -1.30 -5.26 5.56
C ARG A 68 -1.14 -6.35 6.61
N LEU A 69 -0.11 -6.23 7.45
CA LEU A 69 0.02 -7.06 8.65
C LEU A 69 -0.74 -6.40 9.81
N VAL A 70 -1.54 -7.18 10.53
CA VAL A 70 -2.20 -6.72 11.76
C VAL A 70 -1.23 -6.90 12.91
N VAL A 71 -0.77 -5.79 13.46
CA VAL A 71 0.10 -5.76 14.64
C VAL A 71 -0.68 -5.30 15.89
N PRO A 72 -0.36 -5.78 17.10
CA PRO A 72 -1.14 -5.49 18.30
C PRO A 72 -1.21 -4.00 18.69
N LYS A 73 -0.25 -3.18 18.26
CA LYS A 73 -0.17 -1.75 18.57
C LYS A 73 0.32 -0.97 17.35
N GLY A 74 -0.35 0.14 17.05
CA GLY A 74 0.06 1.07 16.00
C GLY A 74 -0.61 0.83 14.63
N ALA A 75 -0.08 1.49 13.60
CA ALA A 75 -0.58 1.39 12.24
C ALA A 75 -0.30 0.00 11.65
N TYR A 76 -1.18 -0.48 10.77
CA TYR A 76 -0.98 -1.73 10.04
C TYR A 76 0.00 -1.49 8.88
N PRO A 77 1.25 -1.95 8.97
CA PRO A 77 2.24 -1.71 7.93
C PRO A 77 1.84 -2.44 6.65
N MET A 78 2.09 -1.80 5.51
CA MET A 78 1.82 -2.40 4.22
C MET A 78 2.91 -3.43 3.88
N LEU A 79 2.48 -4.56 3.32
CA LEU A 79 3.38 -5.63 2.91
C LEU A 79 4.04 -5.27 1.58
N LYS A 80 5.31 -5.67 1.42
CA LYS A 80 6.08 -5.41 0.20
C LYS A 80 5.58 -6.29 -0.95
N PRO A 81 5.13 -5.72 -2.08
CA PRO A 81 4.84 -6.52 -3.25
C PRO A 81 6.14 -6.97 -3.93
N THR A 82 6.11 -8.09 -4.64
CA THR A 82 7.26 -8.58 -5.43
C THR A 82 7.46 -7.79 -6.72
N VAL A 83 6.45 -7.05 -7.16
CA VAL A 83 6.45 -6.17 -8.34
C VAL A 83 5.86 -4.83 -7.93
N THR A 84 6.43 -3.72 -8.40
CA THR A 84 5.89 -2.38 -8.16
C THR A 84 4.44 -2.29 -8.62
N GLN A 85 3.61 -1.64 -7.80
CA GLN A 85 2.16 -1.64 -7.98
C GLN A 85 1.53 -0.38 -7.39
N ASP A 86 0.48 0.10 -8.04
CA ASP A 86 -0.33 1.20 -7.51
C ASP A 86 -1.35 0.66 -6.50
N PHE A 87 -1.41 1.32 -5.35
CA PHE A 87 -2.26 0.95 -4.22
C PHE A 87 -3.33 1.98 -3.88
N ASN A 88 -3.10 3.26 -4.19
CA ASN A 88 -3.97 4.35 -3.79
C ASN A 88 -4.35 5.21 -4.99
N THR A 89 -5.58 5.71 -4.98
CA THR A 89 -6.16 6.64 -5.94
C THR A 89 -6.00 6.17 -7.39
N ILE A 90 -6.21 4.88 -7.64
CA ILE A 90 -6.09 4.27 -8.97
C ILE A 90 -7.27 4.76 -9.81
N PRO A 91 -7.09 5.69 -10.74
CA PRO A 91 -8.20 6.44 -11.29
C PRO A 91 -8.75 5.74 -12.54
N HIS A 92 -9.99 6.07 -12.91
CA HIS A 92 -10.67 5.62 -14.14
C HIS A 92 -10.63 4.10 -14.39
N THR A 93 -10.63 3.30 -13.32
CA THR A 93 -10.51 1.84 -13.41
C THR A 93 -11.80 1.22 -12.85
N ASN A 94 -12.52 0.42 -13.63
CA ASN A 94 -13.64 -0.40 -13.15
C ASN A 94 -14.00 -1.48 -14.19
N PRO A 95 -13.67 -2.77 -13.99
CA PRO A 95 -13.21 -3.38 -12.74
C PRO A 95 -11.73 -3.12 -12.42
N LEU A 96 -11.39 -3.15 -11.14
CA LEU A 96 -10.03 -3.34 -10.63
C LEU A 96 -9.68 -4.82 -10.67
N VAL A 97 -8.64 -5.18 -11.43
CA VAL A 97 -8.09 -6.55 -11.50
C VAL A 97 -6.64 -6.53 -11.04
N ARG A 98 -6.29 -7.39 -10.09
CA ARG A 98 -4.93 -7.51 -9.55
C ARG A 98 -4.53 -8.97 -9.39
N ASP A 99 -3.30 -9.26 -9.74
CA ASP A 99 -2.61 -10.51 -9.42
C ASP A 99 -1.24 -10.08 -8.87
N THR A 100 -1.08 -10.11 -7.56
CA THR A 100 0.09 -9.51 -6.90
C THR A 100 0.55 -10.39 -5.76
N THR A 101 1.84 -10.72 -5.78
CA THR A 101 2.48 -11.48 -4.70
C THR A 101 3.10 -10.51 -3.72
N PHE A 102 2.87 -10.75 -2.43
CA PHE A 102 3.46 -10.02 -1.32
C PHE A 102 4.43 -10.92 -0.57
N LEU A 103 5.54 -10.35 -0.13
CA LEU A 103 6.44 -10.99 0.83
C LEU A 103 5.89 -10.75 2.24
N VAL A 104 5.78 -11.81 3.04
CA VAL A 104 5.20 -11.77 4.37
C VAL A 104 6.04 -12.54 5.38
N PRO A 105 6.03 -12.17 6.67
CA PRO A 105 6.70 -12.95 7.70
C PRO A 105 6.07 -14.36 7.80
N PRO A 106 6.88 -15.42 7.99
CA PRO A 106 6.38 -16.76 8.24
C PRO A 106 5.76 -16.91 9.64
N GLY A 107 5.09 -18.04 9.87
CA GLY A 107 4.39 -18.38 11.10
C GLY A 107 2.95 -17.86 11.16
N LYS A 108 2.41 -17.85 12.39
CA LYS A 108 1.03 -17.43 12.69
C LYS A 108 0.92 -15.92 12.70
N ASN A 109 0.28 -15.38 11.68
CA ASN A 109 0.09 -13.96 11.50
C ASN A 109 -1.35 -13.65 11.06
N LYS A 110 -1.81 -12.45 11.42
CA LYS A 110 -3.09 -11.93 10.97
C LYS A 110 -2.86 -10.84 9.94
N TYR A 111 -3.55 -10.93 8.81
CA TYR A 111 -3.46 -10.00 7.71
C TYR A 111 -4.78 -9.27 7.51
N LEU A 112 -4.70 -8.07 6.93
CA LEU A 112 -5.84 -7.26 6.55
C LEU A 112 -5.74 -6.95 5.06
N LEU A 113 -6.71 -7.44 4.28
CA LEU A 113 -6.95 -7.01 2.92
C LEU A 113 -8.02 -5.92 2.92
N GLU A 114 -7.65 -4.75 2.41
CA GLU A 114 -8.56 -3.63 2.20
C GLU A 114 -8.71 -3.35 0.72
N VAL A 115 -9.94 -3.11 0.28
CA VAL A 115 -10.28 -2.68 -1.08
C VAL A 115 -11.40 -1.67 -0.98
N TYR A 116 -11.22 -0.48 -1.53
CA TYR A 116 -12.22 0.59 -1.56
C TYR A 116 -12.42 1.05 -2.99
N GLY A 117 -13.66 0.97 -3.48
CA GLY A 117 -14.06 1.58 -4.75
C GLY A 117 -14.93 2.80 -4.46
N TYR A 118 -14.55 3.96 -4.97
CA TYR A 118 -15.19 5.23 -4.68
C TYR A 118 -15.26 6.15 -5.90
N ALA A 119 -16.12 7.16 -5.82
CA ALA A 119 -16.16 8.27 -6.76
C ALA A 119 -15.94 9.58 -6.00
N ILE A 120 -15.34 10.58 -6.65
CA ILE A 120 -15.24 11.94 -6.09
C ILE A 120 -16.54 12.66 -6.41
N ARG A 121 -17.27 13.11 -5.38
CA ARG A 121 -18.57 13.76 -5.53
C ARG A 121 -18.59 15.10 -4.79
N GLN A 122 -19.32 16.05 -5.34
CA GLN A 122 -19.65 17.30 -4.66
C GLN A 122 -20.80 17.08 -3.66
N ARG A 123 -20.65 17.69 -2.49
CA ARG A 123 -21.69 17.86 -1.47
C ARG A 123 -21.57 19.29 -0.96
N ASP A 124 -22.55 20.12 -1.30
CA ASP A 124 -22.55 21.56 -1.03
C ASP A 124 -21.26 22.20 -1.58
N GLU A 125 -20.53 22.97 -0.77
CA GLU A 125 -19.28 23.64 -1.16
C GLU A 125 -18.04 22.71 -1.14
N HIS A 126 -18.20 21.42 -0.85
CA HIS A 126 -17.08 20.49 -0.65
C HIS A 126 -17.09 19.34 -1.66
N SER A 127 -15.92 18.93 -2.14
CA SER A 127 -15.74 17.69 -2.92
C SER A 127 -15.03 16.64 -2.07
N GLY A 128 -15.49 15.40 -2.12
CA GLY A 128 -14.87 14.32 -1.35
C GLY A 128 -15.13 12.92 -1.89
N PRO A 129 -14.37 11.92 -1.42
CA PRO A 129 -14.56 10.53 -1.83
C PRO A 129 -15.85 9.98 -1.22
N ARG A 130 -16.74 9.48 -2.08
CA ARG A 130 -17.90 8.67 -1.69
C ARG A 130 -17.59 7.20 -1.97
N VAL A 131 -17.38 6.42 -0.92
CA VAL A 131 -17.23 4.97 -1.03
C VAL A 131 -18.51 4.35 -1.58
N LEU A 132 -18.37 3.60 -2.68
CA LEU A 132 -19.47 2.92 -3.37
C LEU A 132 -19.45 1.41 -3.07
N THR A 133 -18.27 0.82 -2.97
CA THR A 133 -18.09 -0.57 -2.56
C THR A 133 -16.82 -0.72 -1.75
N LYS A 134 -16.77 -1.67 -0.82
CA LYS A 134 -15.55 -1.97 -0.08
C LYS A 134 -15.47 -3.44 0.34
N LEU A 135 -14.25 -3.90 0.55
CA LEU A 135 -13.91 -5.14 1.25
C LEU A 135 -12.92 -4.79 2.36
N ILE A 136 -13.19 -5.29 3.56
CA ILE A 136 -12.28 -5.27 4.70
C ILE A 136 -12.27 -6.71 5.20
N ASP A 137 -11.20 -7.44 4.92
CA ASP A 137 -11.11 -8.87 5.20
C ASP A 137 -9.89 -9.19 6.07
N PHE A 138 -10.16 -9.76 7.24
CA PHE A 138 -9.13 -10.18 8.18
C PHE A 138 -8.86 -11.67 8.02
N ILE A 139 -7.60 -12.03 7.82
CA ILE A 139 -7.20 -13.39 7.44
C ILE A 139 -6.11 -13.86 8.39
N ASP A 140 -6.38 -14.90 9.17
CA ASP A 140 -5.39 -15.56 10.00
C ASP A 140 -4.71 -16.68 9.18
N LEU A 141 -3.38 -16.62 9.02
CA LEU A 141 -2.60 -17.62 8.29
C LEU A 141 -1.46 -18.14 9.18
N ASP A 142 -1.15 -19.42 9.02
CA ASP A 142 0.05 -20.05 9.56
C ASP A 142 0.90 -20.53 8.37
N LEU A 143 1.93 -19.76 8.02
CA LEU A 143 2.71 -19.98 6.79
C LEU A 143 4.10 -20.52 7.10
N ALA A 144 4.47 -21.64 6.49
CA ALA A 144 5.84 -22.11 6.54
C ALA A 144 6.80 -21.16 5.77
N PRO A 145 8.09 -21.09 6.15
CA PRO A 145 9.10 -20.36 5.38
C PRO A 145 9.12 -20.78 3.90
N GLY A 146 9.31 -19.82 3.00
CA GLY A 146 9.31 -20.03 1.53
C GLY A 146 7.97 -20.46 0.91
N SER A 147 6.95 -20.77 1.71
CA SER A 147 5.64 -21.23 1.21
C SER A 147 4.88 -20.12 0.49
N THR A 148 3.89 -20.50 -0.32
CA THR A 148 3.00 -19.57 -1.02
C THR A 148 1.55 -19.90 -0.72
N TYR A 149 0.81 -18.90 -0.25
CA TYR A 149 -0.64 -18.95 -0.08
C TYR A 149 -1.32 -18.13 -1.17
N VAL A 150 -2.41 -18.65 -1.73
CA VAL A 150 -3.20 -17.94 -2.76
C VAL A 150 -4.48 -17.41 -2.13
N LEU A 151 -4.65 -16.09 -2.18
CA LEU A 151 -5.83 -15.37 -1.70
C LEU A 151 -6.65 -14.87 -2.89
N GLU A 152 -7.77 -15.53 -3.17
CA GLU A 152 -8.68 -15.11 -4.23
C GLU A 152 -9.88 -14.36 -3.65
N ARG A 153 -10.16 -13.16 -4.17
CA ARG A 153 -11.27 -12.31 -3.70
C ARG A 153 -12.02 -11.64 -4.84
N ARG A 154 -13.34 -11.56 -4.67
CA ARG A 154 -14.26 -10.81 -5.53
C ARG A 154 -15.01 -9.77 -4.73
N VAL A 155 -15.11 -8.55 -5.24
CA VAL A 155 -15.77 -7.42 -4.57
C VAL A 155 -16.77 -6.76 -5.49
N GLY A 156 -17.98 -6.48 -4.99
CA GLY A 156 -19.02 -5.75 -5.72
C GLY A 156 -19.60 -6.49 -6.94
N GLY A 157 -19.50 -7.82 -6.97
CA GLY A 157 -20.18 -8.67 -7.94
C GLY A 157 -21.50 -9.22 -7.39
N GLN A 158 -22.60 -8.89 -8.07
CA GLN A 158 -23.52 -9.89 -8.59
C GLN A 158 -23.24 -10.00 -10.09
#